data_AF-A0A9D4LJF5-F1
#
_entry.id   AF-A0A9D4LJF5-F1
#
_cell.length_a   1.000
_cell.length_b   1.000
_cell.length_c   1.000
_cell.angle_alpha   90.00
_cell.angle_beta   90.00
_cell.angle_gamma   90.00
#
_symmetry.space_group_name_H-M   'P 1'
#
loop_
_entity.id
_entity.type
_entity.pdbx_description
1 polymer ?
#
loop_
_entity_poly.entity_id
_entity_poly.type
_entity_poly.pdbx_seq_one_letter_code
_entity_poly.pdbx_strand_id
1 'polypeptide(L)'
;MIVVCFFFQQHVLLKSKVPSYFKSTTSTFHRNPSKSSQVYQEVAPGQKEQDPVGRPIGHLSAQKQVSGEAVYIDDIPKLHSMLKLNNIKN
;
A
#
# COMPACT_ATOMS: atom_id res chain seq x y z
N MET A 1 16.69 10.97 -27.22
CA MET A 1 15.96 11.31 -25.98
C MET A 1 16.54 10.50 -24.85
N ILE A 2 17.60 11.03 -24.23
CA ILE A 2 18.17 10.50 -23.00
C ILE A 2 17.73 11.50 -21.93
N VAL A 3 16.89 11.03 -21.02
CA VAL A 3 16.54 11.77 -19.80
C VAL A 3 17.85 11.92 -19.03
N VAL A 4 18.49 13.08 -19.15
CA VAL A 4 19.53 13.49 -18.21
C VAL A 4 18.78 13.79 -16.92
N CYS A 5 18.63 12.76 -16.08
CA CYS A 5 18.32 12.92 -14.67
C CYS A 5 19.36 13.88 -14.11
N PHE A 6 18.95 15.13 -13.87
CA PHE A 6 19.68 16.07 -13.04
C PHE A 6 19.63 15.55 -11.59
N PHE A 7 20.43 14.51 -11.29
CA PHE A 7 20.98 14.36 -9.95
C PHE A 7 21.94 15.54 -9.76
N PHE A 8 21.42 16.65 -9.25
CA PHE A 8 22.23 17.76 -8.78
C PHE A 8 22.89 17.32 -7.46
N GLN A 9 23.83 16.38 -7.55
CA GLN A 9 24.70 16.02 -6.43
C GLN A 9 25.80 17.07 -6.37
N GLN A 10 25.44 18.25 -5.86
CA GLN A 10 26.41 19.28 -5.54
C GLN A 10 27.22 18.78 -4.33
N HIS A 11 28.37 18.16 -4.58
CA HIS A 11 29.42 17.99 -3.59
C HIS A 11 30.02 19.38 -3.27
N VAL A 12 29.25 20.25 -2.61
CA VAL A 12 29.83 21.38 -1.89
C VAL A 12 30.44 20.79 -0.62
N LEU A 13 31.77 20.64 -0.61
CA LEU A 13 32.53 20.34 0.60
C LEU A 13 32.48 21.57 1.54
N LEU A 14 31.33 21.79 2.18
CA LEU A 14 31.25 22.63 3.38
C LEU A 14 31.90 21.85 4.52
N LYS A 15 33.23 21.92 4.58
CA LYS A 15 34.06 21.42 5.68
C LYS A 15 34.01 22.39 6.88
N SER A 16 32.87 23.02 7.12
CA SER A 16 32.63 23.82 8.33
C SER A 16 31.90 22.97 9.37
N LYS A 17 32.28 23.13 10.63
CA LYS A 17 31.73 22.38 11.75
C LYS A 17 30.28 22.84 11.97
N VAL A 18 29.34 22.18 11.30
CA VAL A 18 27.90 22.43 11.47
C VAL A 18 27.56 22.25 12.96
N PRO A 19 26.92 23.25 13.59
CA PRO A 19 26.47 23.13 14.97
C PRO A 19 25.61 21.87 15.15
N SER A 20 25.74 21.18 16.29
CA SER A 20 25.10 19.88 16.53
C SER A 20 23.60 19.86 16.27
N TYR A 21 22.91 20.98 16.54
CA TYR A 21 21.48 21.16 16.36
C TYR A 21 21.02 21.11 14.88
N PHE A 22 21.88 21.44 13.91
CA PHE A 22 21.55 21.44 12.48
C PHE A 22 21.95 20.14 11.76
N LYS A 23 22.51 19.15 12.47
CA LYS A 23 22.95 17.88 11.87
C LYS A 23 21.80 17.03 11.30
N SER A 24 20.58 17.21 11.81
CA SER A 24 19.39 16.50 11.30
C SER A 24 18.97 16.99 9.91
N THR A 25 19.31 18.23 9.52
CA THR A 25 18.94 18.83 8.23
C THR A 25 19.53 18.08 7.03
N THR A 26 20.71 17.46 7.19
CA THR A 26 21.36 16.65 6.15
C THR A 26 21.07 15.16 6.27
N SER A 27 20.29 14.75 7.28
CA SER A 27 19.92 13.33 7.43
C SER A 27 18.84 12.96 6.43
N THR A 28 19.00 11.81 5.77
CA THR A 28 17.96 11.23 4.94
C THR A 28 16.80 10.74 5.80
N PHE A 29 15.57 10.95 5.33
CA PHE A 29 14.39 10.40 6.01
C PHE A 29 14.42 8.87 5.94
N HIS A 30 14.37 8.22 7.11
CA HIS A 30 14.24 6.77 7.22
C HIS A 30 12.91 6.42 7.87
N ARG A 31 12.08 5.64 7.17
CA ARG A 31 10.82 5.15 7.72
C ARG A 31 11.11 4.10 8.78
N ASN A 32 10.62 4.31 9.99
CA ASN A 32 10.66 3.29 11.04
C ASN A 32 9.78 2.09 10.67
N PRO A 33 10.06 0.88 11.19
CA PRO A 33 9.18 -0.27 11.05
C PRO A 33 7.77 0.03 11.57
N SER A 34 6.74 -0.45 10.87
CA SER A 34 5.35 -0.34 11.32
C SER A 34 5.12 -1.16 12.60
N LYS A 35 4.39 -0.61 13.56
CA LYS A 35 3.95 -1.29 14.80
C LYS A 35 2.48 -0.97 15.05
N SER A 36 1.68 -1.95 15.47
CA SER A 36 0.25 -1.79 15.75
C SER A 36 -0.21 -2.69 16.90
N SER A 37 -1.24 -2.27 17.64
CA SER A 37 -1.97 -3.09 18.62
C SER A 37 -3.46 -3.07 18.26
N GLN A 38 -4.13 -4.21 18.42
CA GLN A 38 -5.57 -4.38 18.15
C GLN A 38 -6.19 -5.05 19.38
N VAL A 39 -7.23 -4.44 19.94
CA VAL A 39 -7.94 -4.94 21.12
C VAL A 39 -9.42 -4.99 20.77
N TYR A 40 -10.06 -6.14 21.03
CA TYR A 40 -11.48 -6.37 20.77
C TYR A 40 -12.09 -7.19 21.90
N GLN A 41 -13.42 -7.20 21.97
CA GLN A 41 -14.16 -7.97 22.96
C GLN A 41 -14.38 -9.40 22.47
N GLU A 42 -14.15 -10.38 23.34
CA GLU A 42 -14.42 -11.80 23.06
C GLU A 42 -15.93 -12.09 23.07
N VAL A 43 -16.35 -13.14 22.37
CA VAL A 43 -17.74 -13.59 22.36
C VAL A 43 -18.21 -14.07 23.75
N ALA A 44 -19.52 -14.08 23.97
CA ALA A 44 -20.10 -14.54 25.22
C ALA A 44 -19.77 -16.03 25.48
N PRO A 45 -19.51 -16.43 26.75
CA PRO A 45 -19.30 -17.83 27.09
C PRO A 45 -20.54 -18.65 26.73
N GLY A 46 -20.33 -19.77 26.03
CA GLY A 46 -21.43 -20.64 25.57
C GLY A 46 -21.99 -20.31 24.18
N GLN A 47 -21.51 -19.26 23.50
CA GLN A 47 -21.84 -19.04 22.09
C GLN A 47 -21.34 -20.22 21.24
N LYS A 48 -22.23 -20.78 20.40
CA LYS A 48 -21.92 -21.90 19.51
C LYS A 48 -20.76 -21.55 18.58
N GLU A 49 -19.92 -22.53 18.24
CA GLU A 49 -18.80 -22.32 17.32
C GLU A 49 -19.25 -21.93 15.90
N GLN A 50 -20.41 -22.43 15.48
CA GLN A 50 -20.97 -22.15 14.16
C GLN A 50 -21.67 -20.78 14.09
N ASP A 51 -21.86 -20.09 15.22
CA ASP A 51 -22.43 -18.75 15.24
C ASP A 51 -21.31 -17.72 14.94
N PRO A 52 -21.33 -17.08 13.76
CA PRO A 52 -20.28 -16.17 13.33
C PRO A 52 -20.38 -14.78 13.98
N VAL A 53 -21.50 -14.45 14.62
CA VAL A 53 -21.76 -13.08 15.09
C VAL A 53 -20.73 -12.68 16.13
N GLY A 54 -20.03 -11.56 15.90
CA GLY A 54 -19.00 -11.04 16.80
C GLY A 54 -17.63 -11.70 16.69
N ARG A 55 -17.45 -12.72 15.83
CA ARG A 55 -16.16 -13.40 15.65
C ARG A 55 -15.32 -12.73 14.54
N PRO A 56 -13.98 -12.71 14.67
CA PRO A 56 -13.10 -12.19 13.63
C PRO A 56 -12.97 -13.20 12.48
N ILE A 57 -13.87 -13.12 11.50
CA ILE A 57 -13.85 -13.98 10.33
C ILE A 57 -13.09 -13.28 9.19
N GLY A 58 -12.13 -14.00 8.60
CA GLY A 58 -11.38 -13.50 7.45
C GLY A 58 -12.30 -13.18 6.27
N HIS A 59 -11.93 -12.19 5.47
CA HIS A 59 -12.69 -11.82 4.28
C HIS A 59 -12.82 -13.03 3.34
N LEU A 60 -14.05 -13.35 2.92
CA LEU A 60 -14.35 -14.60 2.18
C LEU A 60 -13.55 -14.75 0.88
N SER A 61 -13.19 -13.64 0.24
CA SER A 61 -12.38 -13.64 -0.99
C SER A 61 -10.90 -13.35 -0.76
N ALA A 62 -10.40 -13.31 0.49
CA ALA A 62 -8.99 -13.01 0.78
C ALA A 62 -8.03 -13.97 0.08
N GLN A 63 -8.36 -15.27 0.07
CA GLN A 63 -7.55 -16.26 -0.62
C GLN A 63 -7.52 -16.01 -2.13
N LYS A 64 -8.66 -15.65 -2.73
CA LYS A 64 -8.74 -15.29 -4.15
C LYS A 64 -7.95 -14.02 -4.47
N GLN A 65 -7.92 -13.06 -3.56
CA GLN A 65 -7.15 -11.82 -3.71
C GLN A 65 -5.65 -12.09 -3.69
N VAL A 66 -5.16 -12.96 -2.79
CA VAL A 66 -3.72 -13.27 -2.69
C VAL A 66 -3.24 -14.23 -3.77
N SER A 67 -4.13 -15.08 -4.31
CA SER A 67 -3.80 -15.98 -5.43
C SER A 67 -3.95 -15.33 -6.81
N GLY A 68 -4.68 -14.21 -6.91
CA GLY A 68 -5.03 -13.58 -8.19
C GLY A 68 -6.25 -14.19 -8.89
N GLU A 69 -7.03 -15.03 -8.19
CA GLU A 69 -8.28 -15.63 -8.72
C GLU A 69 -9.51 -14.72 -8.54
N ALA A 70 -9.39 -13.63 -7.79
CA ALA A 70 -10.46 -12.66 -7.65
C ALA A 70 -10.67 -11.93 -8.98
N VAL A 71 -11.84 -12.10 -9.59
CA VAL A 71 -12.20 -11.48 -10.88
C VAL A 71 -12.73 -10.07 -10.65
N TYR A 72 -12.00 -9.08 -11.15
CA TYR A 72 -12.42 -7.68 -11.24
C TYR A 72 -12.97 -7.37 -12.64
N ILE A 73 -13.52 -6.17 -12.82
CA ILE A 73 -14.18 -5.76 -14.09
C ILE A 73 -13.25 -5.97 -15.30
N ASP A 74 -11.96 -5.67 -15.17
CA ASP A 74 -10.99 -5.80 -16.26
C ASP A 74 -10.51 -7.24 -16.48
N ASP A 75 -10.76 -8.16 -15.56
CA ASP A 75 -10.40 -9.59 -15.67
C ASP A 75 -11.49 -10.39 -16.43
N ILE A 76 -12.68 -9.80 -16.61
CA ILE A 76 -13.77 -10.41 -17.37
C ILE A 76 -13.31 -10.53 -18.83
N PRO A 77 -13.30 -11.75 -19.42
CA PRO A 77 -12.91 -11.93 -20.82
C PRO A 77 -13.73 -11.03 -21.74
N LYS A 78 -13.04 -10.34 -22.65
CA LYS A 78 -13.70 -9.49 -23.64
C LYS A 78 -14.62 -10.34 -24.51
N LEU A 79 -15.91 -10.04 -24.48
CA LEU A 79 -16.86 -10.61 -25.42
C LEU A 79 -16.57 -10.04 -26.82
N HIS A 80 -16.68 -10.86 -27.85
CA HIS A 80 -16.44 -10.45 -29.24
C HIS A 80 -17.24 -9.21 -29.67
N SER A 81 -18.41 -8.98 -29.06
CA SER A 81 -19.30 -7.84 -29.33
C SER A 81 -19.10 -6.63 -28.40
N MET A 82 -18.13 -6.67 -27.48
CA MET A 82 -17.92 -5.57 -26.52
C MET A 82 -17.17 -4.41 -27.17
N LEU A 83 -17.78 -3.23 -27.19
CA LEU A 83 -17.18 -1.98 -27.65
C LEU A 83 -16.61 -1.20 -26.46
N LYS A 84 -15.39 -0.69 -26.58
CA LYS A 84 -14.72 0.12 -25.55
C LYS A 84 -14.83 1.60 -25.92
N LEU A 85 -15.45 2.41 -25.06
CA LEU A 85 -15.53 3.85 -25.28
C LEU A 85 -14.17 4.49 -24.95
N ASN A 86 -13.42 4.85 -25.97
CA ASN A 86 -12.26 5.70 -25.82
C ASN A 86 -12.72 7.14 -26.12
N ASN A 87 -12.69 8.03 -25.13
CA ASN A 87 -12.95 9.45 -25.35
C ASN A 87 -11.87 10.00 -26.29
N ILE A 88 -12.23 10.15 -27.57
CA ILE A 88 -11.46 10.89 -28.55
C ILE A 88 -11.55 12.35 -28.10
N LYS A 89 -10.45 12.89 -27.57
CA LYS A 89 -10.35 14.33 -27.34
C LYS A 89 -10.38 14.99 -28.72
N ASN A 90 -11.48 15.67 -29.03
CA ASN A 90 -11.56 16.66 -30.10
C ASN A 90 -10.59 17.81 -29.81
#